data_AF-A0A2J7QML3-F1
#
_entry.id   AF-A0A2J7QML3-F1
#
_cell.length_a   1.000
_cell.length_b   1.000
_cell.length_c   1.000
_cell.angle_alpha   90.00
_cell.angle_beta   90.00
_cell.angle_gamma   90.00
#
_symmetry.space_group_name_H-M   'P 1'
#
loop_
_entity.id
_entity.type
_entity.pdbx_description
1 polymer ?
#
loop_
_entity_poly.entity_id
_entity_poly.type
_entity_poly.pdbx_seq_one_letter_code
_entity_poly.pdbx_strand_id
1 'polypeptide(L)'
;MSGSVVLRLVDDLPKYQNHKLFVDNWFASYDLPVELKKLGIYMVATLRKNRLAGCCLQTDASLKKRGRGSYDYRVETNENVILLKWFDNKAVHLIYSNKSQKPIENVRRWSVSSKQYVNVPRPAIVNEYNTFMGGVDLHDMLLQLYRTNIKGRRFYLRIIFHLISMACVNAWLLYRRHCSQKNEKYRPLLDFVCDIAAGLLKRGTTEPRKSGRPTDSPKPGPSKKRRMEKSTRPVADVRYNSVGHWPQHEPAK
;
A
#
# COMPACT_ATOMS: atom_id res chain seq x y z
N MET A 1 -8.15 17.39 15.66
CA MET A 1 -7.75 17.45 14.24
C MET A 1 -7.41 16.08 13.62
N SER A 2 -6.89 15.08 14.34
CA SER A 2 -6.59 13.76 13.71
C SER A 2 -7.81 12.82 13.62
N GLY A 3 -8.60 12.70 14.71
CA GLY A 3 -9.77 11.83 14.73
C GLY A 3 -10.92 12.27 13.80
N SER A 4 -11.02 13.55 13.48
CA SER A 4 -12.02 14.07 12.53
C SER A 4 -11.81 13.54 11.11
N VAL A 5 -10.57 13.24 10.72
CA VAL A 5 -10.28 12.60 9.42
C VAL A 5 -10.88 11.19 9.40
N VAL A 6 -10.74 10.44 10.49
CA VAL A 6 -11.33 9.11 10.63
C VAL A 6 -12.84 9.18 10.50
N LEU A 7 -13.49 10.10 11.22
CA LEU A 7 -14.95 10.28 11.16
C LEU A 7 -15.44 10.61 9.74
N ARG A 8 -14.69 11.42 8.98
CA ARG A 8 -15.02 11.69 7.57
C ARG A 8 -14.86 10.46 6.67
N LEU A 9 -13.81 9.67 6.87
CA LEU A 9 -13.56 8.48 6.05
C LEU A 9 -14.59 7.36 6.29
N VAL A 10 -15.18 7.31 7.48
CA VAL A 10 -16.19 6.29 7.80
C VAL A 10 -17.63 6.73 7.53
N ASP A 11 -17.86 7.98 7.11
CA ASP A 11 -19.23 8.49 6.92
C ASP A 11 -19.96 7.76 5.78
N ASP A 12 -19.20 7.31 4.77
CA ASP A 12 -19.71 6.50 3.65
C ASP A 12 -19.93 5.02 4.03
N LEU A 13 -19.51 4.59 5.22
CA LEU A 13 -19.71 3.20 5.66
C LEU A 13 -21.16 2.99 6.15
N PRO A 14 -21.76 1.82 5.86
CA PRO A 14 -23.03 1.46 6.45
C PRO A 14 -22.98 1.48 7.99
N LYS A 15 -23.85 2.30 8.58
CA LYS A 15 -23.94 2.49 10.04
C LYS A 15 -24.61 1.25 10.67
N TYR A 16 -24.24 0.94 11.92
CA TYR A 16 -24.82 -0.16 12.71
C TYR A 16 -24.63 -1.58 12.14
N GLN A 17 -23.63 -1.79 11.27
CA GLN A 17 -23.27 -3.13 10.76
C GLN A 17 -22.17 -3.83 11.55
N ASN A 18 -21.84 -3.35 12.76
CA ASN A 18 -20.77 -3.90 13.60
C ASN A 18 -19.40 -3.92 12.91
N HIS A 19 -19.14 -2.94 12.04
CA HIS A 19 -17.83 -2.77 11.43
C HIS A 19 -16.75 -2.55 12.49
N LYS A 20 -15.55 -3.08 12.23
CA LYS A 20 -14.38 -2.93 13.10
C LYS A 20 -13.30 -2.17 12.37
N LEU A 21 -12.92 -1.03 12.93
CA LEU A 21 -11.89 -0.16 12.38
C LEU A 21 -10.58 -0.34 13.14
N PHE A 22 -9.50 -0.53 12.40
CA PHE A 22 -8.14 -0.63 12.93
C PHE A 22 -7.38 0.65 12.58
N VAL A 23 -6.91 1.36 13.61
CA VAL A 23 -6.41 2.73 13.45
C VAL A 23 -5.01 2.87 14.01
N ASP A 24 -4.13 3.54 13.26
CA ASP A 24 -2.79 3.86 13.73
C ASP A 24 -2.81 4.97 14.81
N ASN A 25 -1.77 4.99 15.64
CA ASN A 25 -1.57 5.93 16.73
C ASN A 25 -1.59 7.40 16.30
N TRP A 26 -1.31 7.71 15.03
CA TRP A 26 -1.38 9.08 14.52
C TRP A 26 -2.83 9.62 14.58
N PHE A 27 -3.79 8.77 14.23
CA PHE A 27 -5.22 9.10 14.11
C PHE A 27 -6.01 8.81 15.38
N ALA A 28 -5.50 7.93 16.25
CA ALA A 28 -6.17 7.56 17.48
C ALA A 28 -6.18 8.69 18.54
N SER A 29 -7.30 8.77 19.26
CA SER A 29 -7.51 9.60 20.44
C SER A 29 -8.46 8.89 21.40
N TYR A 30 -8.53 9.35 22.65
CA TYR A 30 -9.33 8.73 23.69
C TYR A 30 -10.84 8.78 23.39
N ASP A 31 -11.35 9.90 22.87
CA ASP A 31 -12.79 10.11 22.63
C ASP A 31 -13.30 9.49 21.32
N LEU A 32 -12.41 9.23 20.35
CA LEU A 32 -12.76 8.68 19.04
C LEU A 32 -13.56 7.36 19.08
N PRO A 33 -13.20 6.34 19.89
CA PRO A 33 -14.01 5.12 19.99
C PRO A 33 -15.43 5.35 20.51
N VAL A 34 -15.66 6.42 21.30
CA VAL A 34 -17.00 6.78 21.78
C VAL A 34 -17.84 7.33 20.62
N GLU A 35 -17.28 8.25 19.84
CA GLU A 35 -17.96 8.79 18.66
C GLU A 35 -18.24 7.73 17.60
N LEU A 36 -17.31 6.81 17.35
CA LEU A 36 -17.52 5.70 16.41
C LEU A 36 -18.59 4.71 16.90
N LYS A 37 -18.69 4.49 18.21
CA LYS A 37 -19.75 3.66 18.79
C LYS A 37 -21.15 4.21 18.54
N LYS A 38 -21.33 5.53 18.54
CA LYS A 38 -22.61 6.17 18.17
C LYS A 38 -23.06 5.81 16.75
N LEU A 39 -22.11 5.52 15.85
CA LEU A 39 -22.34 5.07 14.47
C LEU A 39 -22.45 3.54 14.34
N GLY A 40 -22.36 2.80 15.45
CA GLY A 40 -22.30 1.33 15.45
C GLY A 40 -21.02 0.75 14.86
N ILE A 41 -19.92 1.51 14.92
CA ILE A 41 -18.58 1.13 14.46
C ILE A 41 -17.68 0.93 15.68
N TYR A 42 -17.06 -0.24 15.77
CA TYR A 42 -16.06 -0.52 16.79
C TYR A 42 -14.68 -0.11 16.32
N MET A 43 -13.81 0.24 17.28
CA MET A 43 -12.44 0.64 17.00
C MET A 43 -11.45 -0.20 17.79
N VAL A 44 -10.29 -0.45 17.20
CA VAL A 44 -9.08 -0.97 17.85
C VAL A 44 -7.90 -0.13 17.37
N ALA A 45 -7.15 0.47 18.28
CA ALA A 45 -6.04 1.32 17.91
C ALA A 45 -4.89 1.27 18.90
N THR A 46 -3.69 1.59 18.42
CA THR A 46 -2.59 1.95 19.31
C THR A 46 -2.72 3.40 19.73
N LEU A 47 -2.29 3.73 20.95
CA LEU A 47 -2.40 5.07 21.50
C LEU A 47 -1.04 5.57 21.98
N ARG A 48 -0.75 6.86 21.74
CA ARG A 48 0.46 7.50 22.24
C ARG A 48 0.34 7.77 23.74
N LYS A 49 1.46 7.68 24.46
CA LYS A 49 1.51 7.90 25.92
C LYS A 49 0.95 9.28 26.34
N ASN A 50 1.11 10.30 25.51
CA ASN A 50 0.58 11.64 25.76
C ASN A 50 -0.90 11.83 25.38
N ARG A 51 -1.62 10.77 24.99
CA ARG A 51 -3.03 10.82 24.56
C ARG A 51 -3.95 9.96 25.43
N LEU A 52 -3.53 9.63 26.64
CA LEU A 52 -4.27 8.75 27.57
C LEU A 52 -5.39 9.46 28.35
N ALA A 53 -5.67 10.74 28.05
CA ALA A 53 -6.70 11.55 28.74
C ALA A 53 -6.61 11.52 30.29
N GLY A 54 -5.39 11.54 30.83
CA GLY A 54 -5.16 11.50 32.29
C GLY A 54 -5.31 10.11 32.93
N CYS A 55 -5.61 9.06 32.16
CA CYS A 55 -5.77 7.71 32.70
C CYS A 55 -4.46 7.16 33.29
N CYS A 56 -4.48 6.82 34.58
CA CYS A 56 -3.35 6.25 35.31
C CYS A 56 -3.26 4.72 35.13
N LEU A 57 -2.40 4.28 34.21
CA LEU A 57 -1.99 2.89 34.06
C LEU A 57 -0.66 2.63 34.79
N GLN A 58 -0.37 1.37 35.11
CA GLN A 58 0.90 0.96 35.70
C GLN A 58 2.10 1.52 34.91
N THR A 59 3.14 1.90 35.64
CA THR A 59 4.38 2.43 35.04
C THR A 59 5.11 1.35 34.26
N ASP A 60 5.91 1.76 33.27
CA ASP A 60 6.73 0.84 32.46
C ASP A 60 7.66 0.01 33.35
N ALA A 61 8.21 0.60 34.42
CA ALA A 61 9.04 -0.09 35.40
C ALA A 61 8.28 -1.18 36.16
N SER A 62 7.03 -0.90 36.58
CA SER A 62 6.19 -1.88 37.26
C SER A 62 5.85 -3.07 36.35
N LEU A 63 5.43 -2.81 35.11
CA LEU A 63 5.15 -3.86 34.14
C LEU A 63 6.40 -4.65 33.76
N LYS A 64 7.55 -3.98 33.57
CA LYS A 64 8.82 -4.65 33.30
C LYS A 64 9.23 -5.59 34.43
N LYS A 65 9.02 -5.20 35.70
CA LYS A 65 9.26 -6.07 36.87
C LYS A 65 8.35 -7.29 36.91
N ARG A 66 7.07 -7.14 36.51
CA ARG A 66 6.11 -8.26 36.37
C ARG A 66 6.45 -9.22 35.22
N GLY A 67 7.36 -8.81 34.34
CA GLY A 67 7.86 -9.65 33.25
C GLY A 67 7.20 -9.35 31.90
N ARG A 68 7.82 -9.91 30.86
CA ARG A 68 7.40 -9.80 29.46
C ARG A 68 6.03 -10.48 29.27
N GLY A 69 5.11 -9.78 28.63
CA GLY A 69 3.72 -10.19 28.44
C GLY A 69 2.75 -9.66 29.51
N SER A 70 3.26 -9.00 30.55
CA SER A 70 2.42 -8.35 31.55
C SER A 70 1.59 -7.22 30.93
N TYR A 71 0.41 -6.98 31.50
CA TYR A 71 -0.45 -5.88 31.09
C TYR A 71 -1.20 -5.28 32.27
N ASP A 72 -1.68 -4.06 32.07
CA ASP A 72 -2.62 -3.34 32.91
C ASP A 72 -3.73 -2.75 32.02
N TYR A 73 -4.94 -2.59 32.56
CA TYR A 73 -6.06 -2.03 31.80
C TYR A 73 -7.03 -1.25 32.69
N ARG A 74 -7.71 -0.29 32.10
CA ARG A 74 -8.84 0.42 32.69
C ARG A 74 -10.03 0.31 31.75
N VAL A 75 -11.22 0.22 32.32
CA VAL A 75 -12.47 0.20 31.59
C VAL A 75 -13.20 1.48 31.95
N GLU A 76 -13.58 2.24 30.94
CA GLU A 76 -14.55 3.32 31.10
C GLU A 76 -15.94 2.70 31.18
N THR A 77 -16.60 2.84 32.32
CA THR A 77 -17.84 2.10 32.64
C THR A 77 -19.02 2.57 31.79
N ASN A 78 -19.09 3.86 31.47
CA ASN A 78 -20.25 4.43 30.77
C ASN A 78 -20.30 3.97 29.30
N GLU A 79 -19.18 4.07 28.60
CA GLU A 79 -19.09 3.82 27.16
C GLU A 79 -18.50 2.45 26.82
N ASN A 80 -18.12 1.67 27.84
CA ASN A 80 -17.44 0.37 27.70
C ASN A 80 -16.26 0.44 26.73
N VAL A 81 -15.39 1.43 26.94
CA VAL A 81 -14.13 1.61 26.21
C VAL A 81 -13.00 1.13 27.11
N ILE A 82 -12.12 0.32 26.55
CA ILE A 82 -11.01 -0.26 27.31
C ILE A 82 -9.72 0.36 26.86
N LEU A 83 -8.97 0.89 27.82
CA LEU A 83 -7.60 1.33 27.64
C LEU A 83 -6.68 0.29 28.26
N LEU A 84 -5.76 -0.22 27.46
CA LEU A 84 -4.86 -1.28 27.85
C LEU A 84 -3.41 -0.88 27.61
N LYS A 85 -2.53 -1.29 28.50
CA LYS A 85 -1.08 -1.23 28.33
C LYS A 85 -0.49 -2.63 28.43
N TRP A 86 0.17 -3.08 27.36
CA TRP A 86 0.85 -4.37 27.31
C TRP A 86 2.36 -4.16 27.18
N PHE A 87 3.13 -4.94 27.92
CA PHE A 87 4.58 -4.86 27.95
C PHE A 87 5.20 -6.06 27.23
N ASP A 88 5.84 -5.82 26.10
CA ASP A 88 6.69 -6.80 25.40
C ASP A 88 8.17 -6.43 25.60
N ASN A 89 8.88 -6.00 24.55
CA ASN A 89 10.17 -5.33 24.68
C ASN A 89 10.03 -3.88 25.14
N LYS A 90 8.92 -3.24 24.77
CA LYS A 90 8.51 -1.89 25.15
C LYS A 90 7.01 -1.91 25.47
N ALA A 91 6.57 -0.97 26.30
CA ALA A 91 5.16 -0.80 26.59
C ALA A 91 4.42 -0.24 25.37
N VAL A 92 3.27 -0.84 25.05
CA VAL A 92 2.35 -0.37 24.01
C VAL A 92 1.00 -0.11 24.65
N HIS A 93 0.39 1.03 24.33
CA HIS A 93 -0.96 1.35 24.76
C HIS A 93 -1.93 1.06 23.61
N LEU A 94 -3.05 0.44 23.92
CA LEU A 94 -4.14 0.16 23.00
C LEU A 94 -5.44 0.70 23.58
N ILE A 95 -6.31 1.21 22.72
CA ILE A 95 -7.68 1.60 23.06
C ILE A 95 -8.65 0.89 22.12
N TYR A 96 -9.73 0.34 22.67
CA TYR A 96 -10.68 -0.43 21.89
C TYR A 96 -12.08 -0.47 22.50
N SER A 97 -13.08 -0.76 21.66
CA SER A 97 -14.50 -0.69 22.02
C SER A 97 -15.34 -1.94 21.67
N ASN A 98 -14.72 -3.01 21.14
CA ASN A 98 -15.46 -4.17 20.59
C ASN A 98 -15.76 -5.29 21.62
N LYS A 99 -14.79 -5.71 22.42
CA LYS A 99 -14.87 -6.88 23.32
C LYS A 99 -14.02 -6.66 24.56
N SER A 100 -14.12 -7.61 25.50
CA SER A 100 -13.23 -7.68 26.65
C SER A 100 -11.79 -8.01 26.26
N GLN A 101 -10.90 -7.76 27.20
CA GLN A 101 -9.48 -8.08 27.15
C GLN A 101 -9.14 -9.59 27.02
N LYS A 102 -10.09 -10.47 27.33
CA LYS A 102 -9.91 -11.92 27.34
C LYS A 102 -10.33 -12.53 25.98
N PRO A 103 -9.76 -13.68 25.58
CA PRO A 103 -8.78 -14.50 26.29
C PRO A 103 -7.35 -13.95 26.25
N ILE A 104 -6.49 -14.50 27.12
CA ILE A 104 -5.04 -14.30 27.03
C ILE A 104 -4.49 -15.44 26.17
N GLU A 105 -3.81 -15.09 25.10
CA GLU A 105 -3.20 -16.03 24.16
C GLU A 105 -1.67 -15.98 24.30
N ASN A 106 -1.00 -17.11 24.11
CA ASN A 106 0.46 -17.12 24.06
C ASN A 106 0.95 -16.86 22.64
N VAL A 107 1.96 -16.01 22.48
CA VAL A 107 2.64 -15.79 21.21
C VAL A 107 4.11 -16.18 21.34
N ARG A 108 4.60 -16.99 20.38
CA ARG A 108 6.01 -17.36 20.29
C ARG A 108 6.82 -16.14 19.84
N ARG A 109 7.77 -15.70 20.66
CA ARG A 109 8.63 -14.54 20.37
C ARG A 109 10.08 -14.87 20.63
N TRP A 110 10.97 -14.37 19.78
CA TRP A 110 12.40 -14.42 20.05
C TRP A 110 12.73 -13.57 21.27
N SER A 111 13.51 -14.12 22.18
CA SER A 111 14.07 -13.42 23.34
C SER A 111 15.57 -13.25 23.15
N VAL A 112 16.02 -12.00 23.10
CA VAL A 112 17.44 -11.68 22.90
C VAL A 112 18.28 -12.10 24.11
N SER A 113 17.75 -11.96 25.33
CA SER A 113 18.47 -12.30 26.57
C SER A 113 18.72 -13.80 26.70
N SER A 114 17.73 -14.61 26.35
CA SER A 114 17.81 -16.07 26.44
C SER A 114 18.20 -16.75 25.13
N LYS A 115 18.42 -15.99 24.05
CA LYS A 115 18.74 -16.47 22.68
C LYS A 115 17.87 -17.65 22.23
N GLN A 116 16.58 -17.61 22.58
CA GLN A 116 15.63 -18.65 22.25
C GLN A 116 14.23 -18.08 22.07
N TYR A 117 13.34 -18.88 21.49
CA TYR A 117 11.93 -18.55 21.44
C TYR A 117 11.27 -18.80 22.79
N VAL A 118 10.53 -17.81 23.27
CA VAL A 118 9.75 -17.87 24.50
C VAL A 118 8.27 -17.65 24.19
N ASN A 119 7.41 -18.25 25.01
CA ASN A 119 5.97 -18.01 24.96
C ASN A 119 5.65 -16.78 25.81
N VAL A 120 5.14 -15.74 25.17
CA VAL A 120 4.77 -14.48 25.83
C VAL A 120 3.25 -14.43 25.93
N PRO A 121 2.68 -14.27 27.14
CA PRO A 121 1.24 -14.06 27.26
C PRO A 121 0.88 -12.71 26.65
N ARG A 122 -0.16 -12.72 25.83
CA ARG A 122 -0.60 -11.58 25.05
C ARG A 122 -2.12 -11.49 25.07
N PRO A 123 -2.66 -10.28 25.31
CA PRO A 123 -4.07 -10.00 25.09
C PRO A 123 -4.57 -10.39 23.69
N ALA A 124 -5.74 -11.02 23.55
CA ALA A 124 -6.33 -11.32 22.23
C ALA A 124 -6.47 -10.05 21.36
N ILE A 125 -6.76 -8.90 21.98
CA ILE A 125 -6.88 -7.62 21.26
C ILE A 125 -5.58 -7.17 20.58
N VAL A 126 -4.42 -7.50 21.16
CA VAL A 126 -3.12 -7.18 20.54
C VAL A 126 -2.89 -8.07 19.32
N ASN A 127 -3.41 -9.30 19.33
CA ASN A 127 -3.41 -10.15 18.14
C ASN A 127 -4.31 -9.55 17.06
N GLU A 128 -5.55 -9.23 17.41
CA GLU A 128 -6.54 -8.64 16.50
C GLU A 128 -5.98 -7.38 15.83
N TYR A 129 -5.37 -6.48 16.60
CA TYR A 129 -4.73 -5.29 16.04
C TYR A 129 -3.62 -5.64 15.04
N ASN A 130 -2.68 -6.53 15.39
CA ASN A 130 -1.58 -6.88 14.50
C ASN A 130 -2.03 -7.58 13.21
N THR A 131 -3.13 -8.34 13.27
CA THR A 131 -3.69 -9.02 12.09
C THR A 131 -4.24 -8.04 11.06
N PHE A 132 -4.89 -6.95 11.51
CA PHE A 132 -5.64 -6.08 10.60
C PHE A 132 -5.02 -4.69 10.38
N MET A 133 -4.08 -4.24 11.22
CA MET A 133 -3.46 -2.91 11.08
C MET A 133 -2.73 -2.70 9.75
N GLY A 134 -2.21 -3.77 9.13
CA GLY A 134 -1.36 -3.69 7.95
C GLY A 134 -2.10 -3.53 6.61
N GLY A 135 -3.43 -3.38 6.61
CA GLY A 135 -4.22 -3.31 5.37
C GLY A 135 -3.82 -2.15 4.46
N VAL A 136 -3.61 -0.96 5.03
CA VAL A 136 -3.20 0.25 4.28
C VAL A 136 -1.76 0.11 3.80
N ASP A 137 -0.84 -0.28 4.68
CA ASP A 137 0.59 -0.48 4.34
C ASP A 137 0.77 -1.53 3.23
N LEU A 138 -0.05 -2.59 3.24
CA LEU A 138 -0.05 -3.60 2.18
C LEU A 138 -0.49 -3.01 0.84
N HIS A 139 -1.54 -2.19 0.83
CA HIS A 139 -1.97 -1.52 -0.39
C HIS A 139 -0.90 -0.55 -0.91
N ASP A 140 -0.28 0.23 -0.02
CA ASP A 140 0.82 1.14 -0.36
C ASP A 140 2.05 0.41 -0.90
N MET A 141 2.36 -0.77 -0.35
CA MET A 141 3.39 -1.66 -0.89
C MET A 141 3.04 -2.08 -2.32
N LEU A 142 1.83 -2.56 -2.56
CA LEU A 142 1.38 -3.00 -3.90
C LEU A 142 1.46 -1.86 -4.93
N LEU A 143 1.14 -0.64 -4.52
CA LEU A 143 1.28 0.55 -5.38
C LEU A 143 2.74 0.86 -5.72
N GLN A 144 3.65 0.63 -4.77
CA GLN A 144 5.07 0.94 -4.95
C GLN A 144 5.78 -0.08 -5.85
N LEU A 145 5.33 -1.34 -5.90
CA LEU A 145 5.96 -2.39 -6.72
C LEU A 145 6.06 -2.02 -8.21
N TYR A 146 5.00 -1.43 -8.77
CA TYR A 146 4.90 -1.09 -10.20
C TYR A 146 4.53 0.39 -10.41
N ARG A 147 5.11 1.27 -9.59
CA ARG A 147 4.83 2.70 -9.62
C ARG A 147 5.20 3.32 -10.97
N THR A 148 4.24 4.00 -11.60
CA THR A 148 4.49 4.79 -12.81
C THR A 148 5.19 6.10 -12.46
N ASN A 149 6.50 6.16 -12.69
CA ASN A 149 7.31 7.36 -12.42
C ASN A 149 7.31 8.32 -13.62
N ILE A 150 6.44 9.33 -13.57
CA ILE A 150 6.43 10.40 -14.56
C ILE A 150 7.37 11.52 -14.14
N LYS A 151 8.42 11.72 -14.94
CA LYS A 151 9.33 12.86 -14.80
C LYS A 151 8.69 14.06 -15.50
N GLY A 152 8.32 15.08 -14.73
CA GLY A 152 7.75 16.31 -15.26
C GLY A 152 7.57 17.38 -14.17
N ARG A 153 7.53 18.65 -14.59
CA ARG A 153 7.26 19.80 -13.71
C ARG A 153 5.78 19.89 -13.28
N ARG A 154 4.89 19.20 -13.99
CA ARG A 154 3.45 19.21 -13.74
C ARG A 154 3.07 18.20 -12.65
N PHE A 155 2.98 18.65 -11.40
CA PHE A 155 2.76 17.77 -10.25
C PHE A 155 1.43 17.00 -10.32
N TYR A 156 0.37 17.58 -10.90
CA TYR A 156 -0.96 16.97 -10.97
C TYR A 156 -0.97 15.65 -11.76
N LEU A 157 -0.06 15.47 -12.73
CA LEU A 157 0.09 14.20 -13.45
C LEU A 157 0.48 13.06 -12.49
N ARG A 158 1.26 13.35 -11.44
CA ARG A 158 1.60 12.33 -10.44
C ARG A 158 0.38 11.86 -9.67
N ILE A 159 -0.57 12.76 -9.40
CA ILE A 159 -1.84 12.44 -8.74
C ILE A 159 -2.68 11.56 -9.66
N ILE A 160 -2.88 11.97 -10.92
CA ILE A 160 -3.70 11.22 -11.89
C ILE A 160 -3.16 9.80 -12.06
N PHE A 161 -1.86 9.63 -12.29
CA PHE A 161 -1.29 8.29 -12.48
C PHE A 161 -1.28 7.47 -11.19
N HIS A 162 -1.15 8.11 -10.02
CA HIS A 162 -1.34 7.42 -8.75
C HIS A 162 -2.77 6.89 -8.59
N LEU A 163 -3.80 7.68 -8.95
CA LEU A 163 -5.21 7.23 -8.94
C LEU A 163 -5.41 6.05 -9.90
N ILE A 164 -4.81 6.07 -11.09
CA ILE A 164 -4.86 4.95 -12.05
C ILE A 164 -4.20 3.71 -11.45
N SER A 165 -3.00 3.84 -10.86
CA SER A 165 -2.33 2.71 -10.19
C SER A 165 -3.19 2.14 -9.05
N MET A 166 -3.84 2.99 -8.25
CA MET A 166 -4.79 2.57 -7.21
C MET A 166 -5.97 1.81 -7.78
N ALA A 167 -6.56 2.28 -8.87
CA ALA A 167 -7.64 1.56 -9.55
C ALA A 167 -7.19 0.18 -10.04
N CYS A 168 -6.00 0.06 -10.63
CA CYS A 168 -5.44 -1.21 -11.07
C CYS A 168 -5.20 -2.19 -9.91
N VAL A 169 -4.63 -1.71 -8.79
CA VAL A 169 -4.41 -2.55 -7.59
C VAL A 169 -5.74 -3.00 -7.00
N ASN A 170 -6.72 -2.11 -6.88
CA ASN A 170 -8.07 -2.46 -6.39
C ASN A 170 -8.76 -3.48 -7.30
N ALA A 171 -8.67 -3.30 -8.62
CA ALA A 171 -9.20 -4.25 -9.60
C ALA A 171 -8.51 -5.63 -9.47
N TRP A 172 -7.19 -5.65 -9.27
CA TRP A 172 -6.44 -6.89 -9.05
C TRP A 172 -6.85 -7.59 -7.75
N LEU A 173 -7.06 -6.86 -6.65
CA LEU A 173 -7.53 -7.41 -5.38
C LEU A 173 -8.92 -8.04 -5.52
N LEU A 174 -9.84 -7.38 -6.24
CA LEU A 174 -11.16 -7.92 -6.57
C LEU A 174 -11.07 -9.17 -7.44
N TYR A 175 -10.22 -9.14 -8.48
CA TYR A 175 -9.95 -10.29 -9.35
C TYR A 175 -9.42 -11.48 -8.55
N ARG A 176 -8.46 -11.25 -7.65
CA ARG A 176 -7.90 -12.29 -6.76
C ARG A 176 -8.96 -12.92 -5.87
N ARG A 177 -9.86 -12.10 -5.31
CA ARG A 177 -11.01 -12.59 -4.52
C ARG A 177 -11.94 -13.45 -5.38
N HIS A 178 -12.25 -13.03 -6.60
CA HIS A 178 -13.12 -13.77 -7.52
C HIS A 178 -12.51 -15.11 -7.95
N CYS A 179 -11.21 -15.14 -8.31
CA CYS A 179 -10.51 -16.39 -8.61
C CYS A 179 -10.51 -17.33 -7.41
N SER A 180 -10.29 -16.82 -6.19
CA SER A 180 -10.36 -17.63 -4.97
C SER A 180 -11.74 -18.25 -4.74
N GLN A 181 -12.83 -17.55 -5.09
CA GLN A 181 -14.19 -18.09 -4.98
C GLN A 181 -14.46 -19.18 -6.02
N LYS A 182 -13.82 -19.10 -7.18
CA LYS A 182 -13.91 -20.08 -8.27
C LYS A 182 -12.89 -21.22 -8.18
N ASN A 183 -12.03 -21.24 -7.16
CA ASN A 183 -10.88 -22.14 -7.06
C ASN A 183 -9.94 -22.09 -8.28
N GLU A 184 -9.80 -20.92 -8.90
CA GLU A 184 -8.89 -20.68 -10.01
C GLU A 184 -7.60 -19.99 -9.54
N LYS A 185 -6.50 -20.25 -10.25
CA LYS A 185 -5.25 -19.53 -10.00
C LYS A 185 -5.34 -18.11 -10.58
N TYR A 186 -5.13 -17.12 -9.72
CA TYR A 186 -5.03 -15.73 -10.16
C TYR A 186 -3.65 -15.44 -10.78
N ARG A 187 -3.61 -14.45 -11.67
CA ARG A 187 -2.38 -13.94 -12.28
C ARG A 187 -1.63 -13.01 -11.31
N PRO A 188 -0.28 -13.02 -11.32
CA PRO A 188 0.52 -12.01 -10.61
C PRO A 188 0.13 -10.58 -10.99
N LEU A 189 0.36 -9.63 -10.08
CA LEU A 189 -0.04 -8.23 -10.27
C LEU A 189 0.57 -7.61 -11.54
N LEU A 190 1.84 -7.88 -11.84
CA LEU A 190 2.50 -7.37 -13.05
C LEU A 190 1.78 -7.82 -14.32
N ASP A 191 1.52 -9.12 -14.45
CA ASP A 191 0.88 -9.70 -15.63
C ASP A 191 -0.53 -9.14 -15.80
N PHE A 192 -1.27 -9.02 -14.70
CA PHE A 192 -2.59 -8.41 -14.70
C PHE A 192 -2.57 -6.96 -15.21
N VAL A 193 -1.61 -6.15 -14.76
CA VAL A 193 -1.45 -4.77 -15.22
C VAL A 193 -1.01 -4.71 -16.70
N CYS A 194 -0.13 -5.61 -17.14
CA CYS A 194 0.27 -5.74 -18.54
C CYS A 194 -0.91 -6.11 -19.45
N ASP A 195 -1.78 -7.02 -19.01
CA ASP A 195 -3.00 -7.40 -19.73
C ASP A 195 -3.96 -6.21 -19.90
N ILE A 196 -4.14 -5.41 -18.84
CA ILE A 196 -4.93 -4.16 -18.90
C ILE A 196 -4.32 -3.22 -19.94
N ALA A 197 -3.01 -2.99 -19.89
CA ALA A 197 -2.32 -2.11 -20.84
C ALA A 197 -2.48 -2.61 -22.29
N ALA A 198 -2.28 -3.91 -22.54
CA ALA A 198 -2.45 -4.52 -23.85
C ALA A 198 -3.90 -4.39 -24.36
N GLY A 199 -4.89 -4.59 -23.49
CA GLY A 199 -6.30 -4.42 -23.82
C GLY A 199 -6.65 -2.97 -24.20
N LEU A 200 -6.13 -2.01 -23.45
CA LEU A 200 -6.33 -0.58 -23.73
C LEU A 200 -5.65 -0.14 -25.02
N LEU A 201 -4.46 -0.65 -25.34
CA LEU A 201 -3.75 -0.34 -26.60
C LEU A 201 -4.47 -0.88 -27.84
N LYS A 202 -5.15 -2.03 -27.72
CA LYS A 202 -5.96 -2.62 -28.80
C LYS A 202 -7.30 -1.90 -28.98
N ARG A 203 -7.75 -1.12 -27.99
CA ARG A 203 -9.00 -0.38 -28.04
C ARG A 203 -8.76 0.96 -28.76
N GLY A 204 -9.21 1.07 -30.00
CA GLY A 204 -9.05 2.28 -30.83
C GLY A 204 -8.15 2.09 -32.05
N THR A 205 -7.49 0.94 -32.19
CA THR A 205 -7.06 0.48 -33.51
C THR A 205 -8.31 0.00 -34.26
N THR A 206 -9.05 0.93 -34.86
CA THR A 206 -9.64 0.61 -36.16
C THR A 206 -8.49 0.08 -37.01
N GLU A 207 -8.66 -1.07 -37.69
CA GLU A 207 -7.84 -1.42 -38.85
C GLU A 207 -7.44 -0.13 -39.56
N PRO A 208 -6.14 0.13 -39.80
CA PRO A 208 -5.73 1.41 -40.36
C PRO A 208 -6.62 1.66 -41.57
N ARG A 209 -7.49 2.69 -41.50
CA ARG A 209 -8.24 3.13 -42.68
C ARG A 209 -7.17 3.24 -43.75
N LYS A 210 -7.31 2.50 -44.85
CA LYS A 210 -6.44 2.63 -46.01
C LYS A 210 -6.58 4.06 -46.50
N SER A 211 -5.84 4.97 -45.89
CA SER A 211 -5.80 6.37 -46.27
C SER A 211 -4.82 6.45 -47.42
N GLY A 212 -5.37 6.23 -48.61
CA GLY A 212 -4.68 6.27 -49.87
C GLY A 212 -5.68 6.07 -50.99
N ARG A 213 -5.54 6.86 -52.05
CA ARG A 213 -6.27 6.65 -53.31
C ARG A 213 -5.97 5.22 -53.80
N PRO A 214 -6.96 4.44 -54.25
CA PRO A 214 -6.70 3.15 -54.87
C PRO A 214 -5.72 3.35 -56.03
N THR A 215 -4.57 2.69 -55.98
CA THR A 215 -3.62 2.67 -57.10
C THR A 215 -3.94 1.46 -57.97
N ASP A 216 -4.30 1.70 -59.23
CA ASP A 216 -4.54 0.66 -60.25
C ASP A 216 -3.25 0.00 -60.77
N SER A 217 -2.09 0.44 -60.29
CA SER A 217 -0.80 -0.12 -60.68
C SER A 217 -0.46 -1.37 -59.85
N PRO A 218 0.02 -2.48 -60.45
CA PRO A 218 0.50 -3.64 -59.71
C PRO A 218 1.58 -3.24 -58.69
N LYS A 219 1.48 -3.76 -57.47
CA LYS A 219 2.45 -3.51 -56.39
C LYS A 219 3.86 -3.91 -56.88
N PRO A 220 4.85 -3.01 -56.92
CA PRO A 220 6.23 -3.44 -57.07
C PRO A 220 6.59 -4.32 -55.87
N GLY A 221 7.24 -5.46 -56.15
CA GLY A 221 7.65 -6.42 -55.12
C GLY A 221 8.51 -5.78 -54.02
N PRO A 222 8.74 -6.47 -52.89
CA PRO A 222 9.44 -5.89 -51.75
C PRO A 222 10.81 -5.36 -52.18
N SER A 223 10.96 -4.03 -52.16
CA SER A 223 12.23 -3.37 -52.39
C SER A 223 13.22 -3.91 -51.35
N LYS A 224 14.31 -4.55 -51.80
CA LYS A 224 15.43 -4.95 -50.93
C LYS A 224 15.77 -3.75 -50.06
N LYS A 225 15.63 -3.87 -48.73
CA LYS A 225 16.06 -2.82 -47.80
C LYS A 225 17.50 -2.48 -48.18
N ARG A 226 17.77 -1.25 -48.67
CA ARG A 226 19.13 -0.77 -48.86
C ARG A 226 19.84 -0.97 -47.53
N ARG A 227 20.82 -1.87 -47.51
CA ARG A 227 21.73 -2.01 -46.37
C ARG A 227 22.45 -0.67 -46.29
N MET A 228 22.03 0.16 -45.34
CA MET A 228 22.74 1.40 -45.05
C MET A 228 24.16 0.97 -44.64
N GLU A 229 25.16 1.35 -45.42
CA GLU A 229 26.55 1.19 -45.00
C GLU A 229 26.69 1.96 -43.69
N LYS A 230 26.97 1.21 -42.62
CA LYS A 230 27.28 1.83 -41.34
C LYS A 230 28.60 2.56 -41.56
N SER A 231 28.55 3.88 -41.62
CA SER A 231 29.74 4.72 -41.49
C SER A 231 30.58 4.20 -40.32
N THR A 232 31.84 3.86 -40.60
CA THR A 232 32.78 3.36 -39.62
C THR A 232 32.93 4.41 -38.54
N ARG A 233 32.49 4.09 -37.31
CA ARG A 233 32.64 4.99 -36.18
C ARG A 233 34.14 5.20 -35.93
N PRO A 234 34.64 6.45 -35.85
CA PRO A 234 36.03 6.70 -35.50
C PRO A 234 36.37 6.09 -34.14
N VAL A 235 37.63 5.68 -33.98
CA VAL A 235 38.17 5.14 -32.73
C VAL A 235 38.03 6.16 -31.60
N ALA A 236 37.84 5.70 -30.37
CA ALA A 236 37.42 6.53 -29.22
C ALA A 236 38.32 7.75 -28.99
N ASP A 237 39.62 7.62 -29.23
CA ASP A 237 40.62 8.67 -28.97
C ASP A 237 40.53 9.86 -29.94
N VAL A 238 39.94 9.65 -31.13
CA VAL A 238 39.75 10.69 -32.15
C VAL A 238 38.44 11.45 -31.93
N ARG A 239 37.51 10.91 -31.14
CA ARG A 239 36.16 11.49 -30.97
C ARG A 239 36.14 12.78 -30.14
N TYR A 240 37.18 13.05 -29.35
CA TYR A 240 37.24 14.20 -28.44
C TYR A 240 38.40 15.17 -28.70
N ASN A 241 39.13 15.03 -29.81
CA ASN A 241 40.04 16.09 -30.24
C ASN A 241 39.25 17.13 -31.06
N SER A 242 39.39 18.39 -30.68
CA SER A 242 38.52 19.48 -31.10
C SER A 242 38.79 19.89 -32.55
N VAL A 243 38.13 19.25 -33.53
CA VAL A 243 37.60 19.75 -34.84
C VAL A 243 37.60 18.74 -36.01
N GLY A 244 38.11 17.51 -35.87
CA GLY A 244 38.29 16.58 -37.00
C GLY A 244 37.08 15.79 -37.52
N HIS A 245 35.87 15.98 -36.97
CA HIS A 245 34.72 15.07 -37.19
C HIS A 245 33.50 15.71 -37.87
N TRP A 246 33.63 16.94 -38.39
CA TRP A 246 32.55 17.57 -39.16
C TRP A 246 32.45 16.98 -40.57
N PRO A 247 31.24 16.60 -41.05
CA PRO A 247 31.09 16.09 -42.41
C PRO A 247 31.40 17.19 -43.42
N GLN A 248 32.36 16.93 -44.31
CA GLN A 248 32.62 17.81 -45.46
C GLN A 248 31.50 17.66 -46.47
N HIS A 249 30.94 18.79 -46.89
CA HIS A 249 29.85 18.84 -47.86
C HIS A 249 30.41 18.64 -49.28
N GLU A 250 30.19 17.46 -49.87
CA GLU A 250 30.43 17.28 -51.31
C GLU A 250 29.22 17.78 -52.12
N PRO A 251 29.42 18.62 -53.14
CA PRO A 251 28.34 19.03 -54.03
C PRO A 251 27.88 17.85 -54.89
N ALA A 252 26.56 17.69 -55.01
CA ALA A 252 25.94 16.65 -55.81
C ALA A 252 26.27 16.81 -57.30
N LYS A 253 26.64 15.70 -57.96
CA LYS A 253 26.67 15.56 -59.42
C LYS A 253 25.27 15.36 -59.98
#